data_AF-A0A6C2YI66-F1
#
_entry.id   AF-A0A6C2YI66-F1
#
_cell.length_a   1.000
_cell.length_b   1.000
_cell.length_c   1.000
_cell.angle_alpha   90.00
_cell.angle_beta   90.00
_cell.angle_gamma   90.00
#
_symmetry.space_group_name_H-M   'P 1'
#
loop_
_entity.id
_entity.type
_entity.pdbx_description
1 polymer ?
#
loop_
_entity_poly.entity_id
_entity_poly.type
_entity_poly.pdbx_seq_one_letter_code
_entity_poly.pdbx_strand_id
1 'polypeptide(L)'
;MKSHRLARINSVIREVASETILFEIKDPRVKMVTVTRAEVSADLQHAKIYVSVLGTEAQTKTALHGLRSAAGFVQSRLGDRMKSRYTPVLHFVIDEGVKNSIEITRLINEALKNGKPDEDSNSEEHFRDELDSASELGENEDFTEEDDDSEDLSESTDADESSIPANSATSKSADSAASAAPPPSPQTGAADGSAG
;
A
#
# COMPACT_ATOMS: atom_id res chain seq x y z
N MET A 1 12.04 21.12 -5.07
CA MET A 1 10.78 20.58 -5.64
C MET A 1 10.79 19.09 -6.05
N LYS A 2 11.92 18.38 -6.20
CA LYS A 2 11.93 16.95 -6.59
C LYS A 2 11.40 15.98 -5.50
N SER A 3 11.51 16.34 -4.22
CA SER A 3 11.13 15.47 -3.08
C SER A 3 9.61 15.19 -3.00
N HIS A 4 8.75 16.18 -3.26
CA HIS A 4 7.30 16.03 -3.12
C HIS A 4 6.70 15.02 -4.11
N ARG A 5 7.22 14.95 -5.34
CA ARG A 5 6.74 13.96 -6.33
C ARG A 5 7.08 12.54 -5.89
N LEU A 6 8.32 12.31 -5.42
CA LEU A 6 8.76 11.01 -4.96
C LEU A 6 8.00 10.57 -3.70
N ALA A 7 7.74 11.50 -2.76
CA ALA A 7 6.91 11.25 -1.59
C ALA A 7 5.48 10.84 -1.96
N ARG A 8 4.85 11.52 -2.93
CA ARG A 8 3.52 11.14 -3.45
C ARG A 8 3.53 9.74 -4.04
N ILE A 9 4.53 9.42 -4.87
CA ILE A 9 4.67 8.09 -5.47
C ILE A 9 4.86 7.02 -4.38
N ASN A 10 5.73 7.26 -3.40
CA ASN A 10 5.92 6.33 -2.28
C ASN A 10 4.61 6.06 -1.53
N SER A 11 3.81 7.10 -1.28
CA SER A 11 2.49 6.96 -0.64
C SER A 11 1.53 6.11 -1.46
N VAL A 12 1.44 6.38 -2.77
CA VAL A 12 0.56 5.63 -3.68
C VAL A 12 0.98 4.17 -3.73
N ILE A 13 2.27 3.87 -3.90
CA ILE A 13 2.76 2.49 -3.94
C ILE A 13 2.46 1.77 -2.62
N ARG A 14 2.69 2.44 -1.48
CA ARG A 14 2.38 1.87 -0.17
C ARG A 14 0.90 1.54 -0.05
N GLU A 15 0.01 2.45 -0.44
CA GLU A 15 -1.44 2.27 -0.39
C GLU A 15 -1.89 1.09 -1.25
N VAL A 16 -1.50 1.08 -2.54
CA VAL A 16 -1.87 0.01 -3.46
C VAL A 16 -1.32 -1.34 -3.01
N ALA A 17 -0.04 -1.39 -2.61
CA ALA A 17 0.55 -2.63 -2.11
C ALA A 17 -0.18 -3.14 -0.86
N SER A 18 -0.55 -2.24 0.07
CA SER A 18 -1.31 -2.60 1.27
C SER A 18 -2.67 -3.18 0.90
N GLU A 19 -3.41 -2.50 0.01
CA GLU A 19 -4.74 -2.91 -0.44
C GLU A 19 -4.69 -4.28 -1.14
N THR A 20 -3.77 -4.46 -2.09
CA THR A 20 -3.61 -5.73 -2.80
C THR A 20 -3.23 -6.87 -1.86
N ILE A 21 -2.32 -6.64 -0.91
CA ILE A 21 -1.89 -7.67 0.05
C ILE A 21 -3.04 -8.07 0.99
N LEU A 22 -3.81 -7.09 1.48
CA LEU A 22 -4.89 -7.33 2.44
C LEU A 22 -6.12 -7.97 1.81
N PHE A 23 -6.53 -7.54 0.62
CA PHE A 23 -7.83 -7.91 0.05
C PHE A 23 -7.74 -8.93 -1.08
N GLU A 24 -6.65 -8.95 -1.83
CA GLU A 24 -6.59 -9.73 -3.06
C GLU A 24 -5.74 -11.00 -2.96
N ILE A 25 -4.71 -10.99 -2.10
CA ILE A 25 -3.86 -12.18 -1.89
C ILE A 25 -4.59 -13.20 -1.01
N LYS A 26 -4.93 -14.35 -1.61
CA LYS A 26 -5.62 -15.46 -0.92
C LYS A 26 -4.69 -16.49 -0.27
N ASP A 27 -3.38 -16.27 -0.29
CA ASP A 27 -2.40 -17.20 0.28
C ASP A 27 -2.43 -17.17 1.83
N PRO A 28 -2.70 -18.30 2.52
CA PRO A 28 -2.67 -18.36 3.98
C PRO A 28 -1.33 -17.93 4.60
N ARG A 29 -0.22 -18.00 3.86
CA ARG A 29 1.12 -17.62 4.32
C ARG A 29 1.32 -16.09 4.40
N VAL A 30 0.49 -15.32 3.70
CA VAL A 30 0.63 -13.86 3.57
C VAL A 30 -0.43 -13.10 4.40
N LYS A 31 -1.40 -13.80 5.01
CA LYS A 31 -2.53 -13.20 5.77
C LYS A 31 -2.13 -12.35 6.98
N MET A 32 -0.93 -12.55 7.53
CA MET A 32 -0.45 -11.83 8.73
C MET A 32 0.60 -10.77 8.40
N VAL A 33 0.63 -10.30 7.15
CA VAL A 33 1.60 -9.31 6.69
C VAL A 33 0.96 -7.94 6.56
N THR A 34 1.62 -6.93 7.13
CA THR A 34 1.25 -5.53 7.03
C THR A 34 2.37 -4.75 6.35
N VAL A 35 2.02 -3.82 5.46
CA VAL A 35 3.00 -2.91 4.84
C VAL A 35 3.18 -1.69 5.73
N THR A 36 4.41 -1.43 6.16
CA THR A 36 4.72 -0.25 6.99
C THR A 36 5.11 0.95 6.12
N ARG A 37 6.03 0.74 5.18
CA ARG A 37 6.63 1.82 4.37
C ARG A 37 6.96 1.32 2.96
N ALA A 38 6.93 2.23 2.00
CA ALA A 38 7.49 2.01 0.68
C ALA A 38 8.56 3.09 0.37
N GLU A 39 9.63 2.69 -0.30
CA GLU A 39 10.68 3.56 -0.75
C GLU A 39 11.01 3.25 -2.20
N VAL A 40 10.86 4.25 -3.07
CA VAL A 40 11.15 4.13 -4.50
C VAL A 40 12.48 4.77 -4.80
N SER A 41 13.25 4.13 -5.68
CA SER A 41 14.50 4.68 -6.21
C SER A 41 14.25 5.95 -7.03
N ALA A 42 15.27 6.80 -7.13
CA ALA A 42 15.16 8.07 -7.85
C ALA A 42 14.84 7.91 -9.36
N ASP A 43 15.19 6.76 -9.93
CA ASP A 43 14.91 6.39 -11.32
C ASP A 43 13.55 5.69 -11.51
N LEU A 44 12.78 5.46 -10.43
CA LEU A 44 11.45 4.83 -10.44
C LEU A 44 11.41 3.40 -11.00
N GLN A 45 12.57 2.75 -11.14
CA GLN A 45 12.66 1.37 -11.65
C GLN A 45 12.59 0.33 -10.53
N HIS A 46 12.94 0.69 -9.30
CA HIS A 46 12.94 -0.22 -8.16
C HIS A 46 12.17 0.39 -6.99
N ALA A 47 11.39 -0.46 -6.31
CA ALA A 47 10.71 -0.07 -5.09
C ALA A 47 10.96 -1.10 -3.99
N LYS A 48 11.41 -0.63 -2.83
CA LYS A 48 11.53 -1.42 -1.61
C LYS A 48 10.27 -1.24 -0.79
N ILE A 49 9.62 -2.35 -0.46
CA ILE A 49 8.43 -2.38 0.38
C ILE A 49 8.82 -3.04 1.69
N TYR A 50 8.69 -2.27 2.77
CA TYR A 50 8.94 -2.70 4.14
C TYR A 50 7.68 -3.30 4.71
N VAL A 51 7.76 -4.56 5.13
CA VAL A 51 6.64 -5.32 5.65
C VAL A 51 6.92 -5.84 7.06
N SER A 52 5.90 -5.79 7.90
CA SER A 52 5.89 -6.41 9.22
C SER A 52 5.06 -7.68 9.17
N VAL A 53 5.59 -8.78 9.69
CA VAL A 53 4.88 -10.06 9.77
C VAL A 53 4.62 -10.35 11.23
N LEU A 54 3.35 -10.56 11.57
CA LEU A 54 2.97 -11.00 12.91
C LEU A 54 3.20 -12.52 13.01
N GLY A 55 4.29 -12.93 13.66
CA GLY A 55 4.62 -14.35 13.81
C GLY A 55 6.06 -14.62 14.24
N THR A 56 6.45 -15.90 14.15
CA THR A 56 7.84 -16.34 14.40
C THR A 56 8.74 -16.07 13.20
N GLU A 57 10.07 -16.18 13.38
CA GLU A 57 11.03 -15.99 12.28
C GLU A 57 10.83 -17.00 11.13
N ALA A 58 10.43 -18.24 11.45
CA ALA A 58 10.11 -19.26 10.45
C ALA A 58 8.89 -18.88 9.59
N GLN A 59 7.85 -18.34 10.24
CA GLN A 59 6.67 -17.81 9.54
C GLN A 59 7.03 -16.59 8.71
N THR A 60 7.90 -15.72 9.22
CA THR A 60 8.39 -14.54 8.51
C THR A 60 9.10 -14.91 7.19
N LYS A 61 10.00 -15.90 7.22
CA LYS A 61 10.68 -16.42 6.01
C LYS A 61 9.69 -17.01 5.01
N THR A 62 8.71 -17.76 5.50
CA THR A 62 7.67 -18.39 4.67
C THR A 62 6.76 -17.34 4.02
N ALA A 63 6.36 -16.32 4.79
CA ALA A 63 5.58 -15.19 4.31
C ALA A 63 6.35 -14.39 3.24
N LEU A 64 7.64 -14.10 3.48
CA LEU A 64 8.51 -13.44 2.50
C LEU A 64 8.58 -14.20 1.18
N HIS A 65 8.66 -15.53 1.24
CA HIS A 65 8.64 -16.36 0.04
C HIS A 65 7.29 -16.26 -0.69
N GLY A 66 6.18 -16.31 0.04
CA GLY A 66 4.83 -16.10 -0.53
C GLY A 66 4.67 -14.72 -1.18
N LEU A 67 5.16 -13.67 -0.54
CA LEU A 67 5.16 -12.30 -1.09
C LEU A 67 6.01 -12.18 -2.35
N ARG A 68 7.18 -12.84 -2.41
CA ARG A 68 8.00 -12.88 -3.63
C ARG A 68 7.26 -13.55 -4.79
N SER A 69 6.54 -14.64 -4.52
CA SER A 69 5.71 -15.29 -5.55
C SER A 69 4.53 -14.41 -5.99
N ALA A 70 3.95 -13.64 -5.07
CA ALA A 70 2.88 -12.69 -5.36
C ALA A 70 3.38 -11.34 -5.92
N ALA A 71 4.69 -11.12 -6.04
CA ALA A 71 5.27 -9.84 -6.44
C ALA A 71 4.76 -9.37 -7.81
N GLY A 72 4.68 -10.29 -8.78
CA GLY A 72 4.17 -9.97 -10.12
C GLY A 72 2.69 -9.58 -10.12
N PHE A 73 1.88 -10.17 -9.24
CA PHE A 73 0.48 -9.80 -9.09
C PHE A 73 0.33 -8.40 -8.50
N VAL A 74 1.08 -8.08 -7.44
CA VAL A 74 1.11 -6.73 -6.87
C VAL A 74 1.64 -5.71 -7.89
N GLN A 75 2.64 -6.09 -8.68
CA GLN A 75 3.19 -5.25 -9.73
C GLN A 75 2.15 -4.95 -10.83
N SER A 76 1.36 -5.94 -11.26
CA SER A 76 0.27 -5.74 -12.22
C SER A 76 -0.75 -4.72 -11.71
N ARG A 77 -1.22 -4.90 -10.46
CA ARG A 77 -2.16 -3.96 -9.83
C ARG A 77 -1.60 -2.55 -9.69
N LEU A 78 -0.31 -2.46 -9.41
CA LEU A 78 0.36 -1.17 -9.34
C LEU A 78 0.43 -0.49 -10.70
N GLY A 79 0.64 -1.25 -11.78
CA GLY A 79 0.59 -0.75 -13.15
C GLY A 79 -0.79 -0.26 -13.57
N ASP A 80 -1.86 -0.94 -13.14
CA ASP A 80 -3.24 -0.53 -13.44
C ASP A 80 -3.60 0.79 -12.73
N ARG A 81 -3.12 0.97 -11.49
CA ARG A 81 -3.44 2.15 -10.67
C ARG A 81 -2.51 3.34 -10.92
N MET A 82 -1.22 3.10 -11.18
CA MET A 82 -0.30 4.16 -11.58
C MET A 82 -0.30 4.31 -13.10
N LYS A 83 -0.75 5.48 -13.61
CA LYS A 83 -0.58 5.90 -15.02
C LYS A 83 0.90 6.21 -15.36
N SER A 84 1.83 5.33 -14.98
CA SER A 84 3.26 5.47 -15.19
C SER A 84 3.68 4.70 -16.44
N ARG A 85 4.68 5.22 -17.16
CA ARG A 85 5.30 4.51 -18.30
C ARG A 85 6.05 3.25 -17.86
N TYR A 86 6.57 3.26 -16.63
CA TYR A 86 7.34 2.18 -16.05
C TYR A 86 6.76 1.81 -14.69
N THR A 87 6.56 0.51 -14.48
CA THR A 87 6.14 -0.05 -13.20
C THR A 87 7.37 -0.57 -12.46
N PRO A 88 7.70 -0.04 -11.27
CA PRO A 88 8.90 -0.43 -10.56
C PRO A 88 8.86 -1.93 -10.19
N VAL A 89 10.03 -2.55 -10.18
CA VAL A 89 10.22 -3.90 -9.66
C VAL A 89 10.15 -3.83 -8.13
N LEU A 90 9.26 -4.64 -7.56
CA LEU A 90 8.99 -4.65 -6.13
C LEU A 90 9.93 -5.61 -5.39
N HIS A 91 10.58 -5.10 -4.35
CA HIS A 91 11.43 -5.88 -3.44
C HIS A 91 10.86 -5.81 -2.03
N PHE A 92 10.47 -6.95 -1.48
CA PHE A 92 9.95 -7.04 -0.13
C PHE A 92 11.09 -7.23 0.89
N VAL A 93 11.09 -6.42 1.93
CA VAL A 93 12.07 -6.41 3.03
C VAL A 93 11.32 -6.40 4.36
N ILE A 94 11.82 -7.12 5.36
CA ILE A 94 11.23 -7.07 6.70
C ILE A 94 11.56 -5.74 7.36
N ASP A 95 10.55 -5.13 7.96
CA ASP A 95 10.72 -3.92 8.75
C ASP A 95 11.14 -4.27 10.19
N GLU A 96 12.40 -3.98 10.51
CA GLU A 96 12.93 -4.09 11.87
C GLU A 96 12.63 -2.84 12.71
N GLY A 97 12.27 -1.71 12.07
CA GLY A 97 12.06 -0.43 12.74
C GLY A 97 10.87 -0.42 13.70
N VAL A 98 9.84 -1.24 13.44
CA VAL A 98 8.68 -1.39 14.33
C VAL A 98 9.10 -1.98 15.68
N LYS A 99 10.00 -2.97 15.69
CA LYS A 99 10.50 -3.58 16.94
C LYS A 99 11.27 -2.56 17.77
N ASN A 100 12.16 -1.81 17.13
CA ASN A 100 12.98 -0.79 17.80
C ASN A 100 12.13 0.34 18.38
N SER A 101 11.07 0.76 17.68
CA SER A 101 10.18 1.84 18.16
C SER A 101 9.42 1.46 19.44
N ILE A 102 9.00 0.20 19.55
CA ILE A 102 8.35 -0.34 20.74
C ILE A 102 9.32 -0.37 21.93
N GLU A 103 10.57 -0.80 21.69
CA GLU A 103 11.61 -0.84 22.73
C GLU A 103 11.96 0.56 23.24
N ILE A 104 12.15 1.53 22.34
CA ILE A 104 12.42 2.92 22.71
C ILE A 104 11.26 3.50 23.51
N THR A 105 10.02 3.30 23.06
CA THR A 105 8.82 3.77 23.77
C THR A 105 8.72 3.15 25.16
N ARG A 106 9.08 1.87 25.31
CA ARG A 106 9.11 1.18 26.61
C ARG A 106 10.16 1.81 27.54
N LEU A 107 11.37 2.07 27.04
CA LEU A 107 12.43 2.71 27.82
C LEU A 107 12.05 4.14 28.24
N ILE A 108 11.41 4.92 27.36
CA ILE A 108 10.92 6.27 27.68
C ILE A 108 9.86 6.21 28.78
N ASN A 109 8.87 5.31 28.66
CA ASN A 109 7.83 5.15 29.67
C ASN A 109 8.38 4.68 31.03
N GLU A 110 9.41 3.82 31.03
CA GLU A 110 10.10 3.39 32.25
C GLU A 110 10.87 4.55 32.90
N ALA A 111 11.55 5.38 32.10
CA ALA A 111 12.22 6.58 32.59
C ALA A 111 11.24 7.61 33.17
N LEU A 112 10.11 7.86 32.51
CA LEU A 112 9.06 8.77 33.00
C LEU A 112 8.38 8.26 34.27
N LYS A 113 8.23 6.94 34.43
CA LYS A 113 7.63 6.33 35.63
C LYS A 113 8.59 6.35 36.83
N ASN A 114 9.89 6.38 36.57
CA ASN A 114 10.94 6.38 37.58
C ASN A 114 11.47 7.79 37.90
N GLY A 115 11.21 8.77 37.03
CA GLY A 115 11.44 10.19 37.28
C GLY A 115 10.30 10.78 38.11
N LYS A 116 10.54 11.02 39.40
CA LYS A 116 9.76 11.99 40.17
C LYS A 116 9.80 13.34 39.44
N PRO A 117 8.68 14.09 39.38
CA PRO A 117 8.73 15.48 38.95
C PRO A 117 9.43 16.23 40.07
N ASP A 118 10.68 16.64 39.86
CA ASP A 118 11.23 17.75 40.61
C ASP A 118 10.48 19.00 40.12
N GLU A 119 9.87 19.70 41.07
CA GLU A 119 9.13 20.93 40.88
C GLU A 119 10.01 21.99 40.21
N ASP A 120 9.60 22.44 39.02
CA ASP A 120 9.85 23.81 38.58
C ASP A 120 8.49 24.42 38.22
N SER A 121 7.74 24.79 39.27
CA SER A 121 6.78 25.88 39.15
C SER A 121 7.59 27.17 39.03
N ASN A 122 7.56 27.82 37.87
CA ASN A 122 7.41 29.28 37.69
C ASN A 122 8.05 29.79 36.38
N SER A 123 7.32 29.75 35.27
CA SER A 123 7.50 30.68 34.14
C SER A 123 6.27 30.71 33.22
N GLU A 124 5.08 30.93 33.79
CA GLU A 124 3.82 31.15 33.04
C GLU A 124 3.26 32.56 33.36
N GLU A 125 4.13 33.55 33.58
CA GLU A 125 3.72 34.93 33.92
C GLU A 125 4.39 36.04 33.09
N HIS A 126 4.85 35.76 31.86
CA HIS A 126 5.46 36.80 31.00
C HIS A 126 4.82 37.02 29.62
N PHE A 127 3.69 36.38 29.29
CA PHE A 127 3.06 36.54 27.97
C PHE A 127 1.79 37.40 27.94
N ARG A 128 1.37 37.99 29.07
CA ARG A 128 0.10 38.75 29.15
C ARG A 128 0.23 40.27 29.03
N ASP A 129 1.44 40.81 28.99
CA ASP A 129 1.63 42.27 29.07
C ASP A 129 1.86 42.96 27.70
N GLU A 130 1.87 42.20 26.60
CA GLU A 130 2.22 42.76 25.26
C GLU A 130 1.02 42.86 24.29
N LEU A 131 -0.20 42.60 24.75
CA LEU A 131 -1.42 42.65 23.92
C LEU A 131 -2.36 43.81 24.23
N ASP A 132 -2.05 44.64 25.24
CA ASP A 132 -2.92 45.75 25.68
C ASP A 132 -2.49 47.13 25.15
N SER A 133 -1.59 47.19 24.16
CA SER A 133 -1.05 48.46 23.63
C SER A 133 -1.33 48.75 22.16
N ALA A 134 -2.22 48.00 21.49
CA ALA A 134 -2.51 48.18 20.06
C ALA A 134 -3.93 48.70 19.74
N SER A 135 -4.69 49.21 20.70
CA SER A 135 -6.08 49.65 20.50
C SER A 135 -6.27 51.15 20.25
N GLU A 136 -5.22 51.94 20.07
CA GLU A 136 -5.36 53.34 19.69
C GLU A 136 -4.74 53.65 18.31
N LEU A 137 -5.55 54.33 17.50
CA LEU A 137 -5.33 54.86 16.14
C LEU A 137 -5.56 53.79 15.05
N GLY A 138 -6.60 53.83 14.21
CA GLY A 138 -7.41 54.93 13.72
C GLY A 138 -7.54 54.76 12.20
N GLU A 139 -8.74 55.00 11.68
CA GLU A 139 -9.06 55.30 10.27
C GLU A 139 -9.35 54.10 9.32
N ASN A 140 -10.64 53.83 9.18
CA ASN A 140 -11.45 53.64 7.95
C ASN A 140 -10.69 53.55 6.61
N GLU A 141 -11.03 52.58 5.75
CA GLU A 141 -11.59 52.73 4.39
C GLU A 141 -12.18 51.37 3.97
N ASP A 142 -13.50 51.28 3.83
CA ASP A 142 -14.18 51.15 2.52
C ASP A 142 -13.87 49.83 1.81
N PHE A 143 -14.73 48.82 2.02
CA PHE A 143 -14.83 47.68 1.11
C PHE A 143 -16.29 47.50 0.76
N THR A 144 -16.64 48.00 -0.42
CA THR A 144 -17.94 47.92 -1.07
C THR A 144 -18.38 46.47 -1.25
N GLU A 145 -19.64 46.21 -0.88
CA GLU A 145 -20.40 45.03 -1.29
C GLU A 145 -20.51 45.01 -2.82
N GLU A 146 -20.01 43.96 -3.46
CA GLU A 146 -20.42 43.56 -4.79
C GLU A 146 -21.12 42.20 -4.66
N ASP A 147 -22.42 42.25 -4.97
CA ASP A 147 -23.30 41.12 -5.30
C ASP A 147 -22.77 40.33 -6.53
N ASP A 148 -23.51 39.28 -6.90
CA ASP A 148 -23.35 38.35 -8.05
C ASP A 148 -22.39 37.15 -7.85
N ASP A 149 -22.75 35.91 -8.14
CA ASP A 149 -24.01 35.38 -8.66
C ASP A 149 -24.01 33.86 -8.42
N SER A 150 -25.20 33.30 -8.26
CA SER A 150 -25.42 31.86 -8.20
C SER A 150 -25.16 31.21 -9.56
N GLU A 151 -24.28 30.21 -9.64
CA GLU A 151 -24.31 29.24 -10.75
C GLU A 151 -24.77 27.86 -10.27
N ASP A 152 -26.05 27.63 -10.57
CA ASP A 152 -26.73 26.36 -10.69
C ASP A 152 -26.11 25.53 -11.83
N LEU A 153 -25.61 24.34 -11.51
CA LEU A 153 -25.23 23.34 -12.52
C LEU A 153 -26.06 22.08 -12.31
N SER A 154 -27.31 22.16 -12.75
CA SER A 154 -28.05 21.00 -13.22
C SER A 154 -27.44 20.51 -14.55
N GLU A 155 -26.73 19.38 -14.55
CA GLU A 155 -26.41 18.67 -15.78
C GLU A 155 -27.29 17.42 -15.88
N SER A 156 -28.43 17.60 -16.54
CA SER A 156 -29.24 16.53 -17.12
C SER A 156 -28.56 16.04 -18.39
N THR A 157 -28.12 14.79 -18.42
CA THR A 157 -27.84 14.09 -19.68
C THR A 157 -28.99 13.13 -19.94
N ASP A 158 -29.84 13.53 -20.88
CA ASP A 158 -30.88 12.72 -21.50
C ASP A 158 -30.29 11.49 -22.22
N ALA A 159 -31.12 10.46 -22.25
CA ALA A 159 -30.93 9.25 -23.01
C ALA A 159 -30.90 9.52 -24.52
N ASP A 160 -30.02 8.83 -25.24
CA ASP A 160 -30.36 8.40 -26.58
C ASP A 160 -29.80 7.02 -26.90
N GLU A 161 -30.67 6.28 -27.57
CA GLU A 161 -30.65 4.87 -27.87
C GLU A 161 -30.01 4.67 -29.25
N SER A 162 -28.92 3.92 -29.32
CA SER A 162 -28.52 3.31 -30.59
C SER A 162 -27.82 1.97 -30.39
N SER A 163 -28.61 0.91 -30.54
CA SER A 163 -28.32 -0.21 -31.43
C SER A 163 -27.04 -1.03 -31.15
N ILE A 164 -27.17 -2.10 -30.36
CA ILE A 164 -26.28 -3.27 -30.44
C ILE A 164 -26.99 -4.33 -31.30
N PRO A 165 -26.41 -4.78 -32.43
CA PRO A 165 -27.04 -5.81 -33.25
C PRO A 165 -26.87 -7.22 -32.67
N ALA A 166 -27.78 -8.07 -33.15
CA ALA A 166 -28.01 -9.45 -32.79
C ALA A 166 -26.87 -10.41 -33.10
N ASN A 167 -26.56 -11.28 -32.15
CA ASN A 167 -25.88 -12.55 -32.40
C ASN A 167 -26.61 -13.67 -31.64
N SER A 168 -27.59 -14.24 -32.34
CA SER A 168 -28.18 -15.54 -32.06
C SER A 168 -27.16 -16.67 -32.27
N ALA A 169 -26.94 -17.52 -31.28
CA ALA A 169 -26.49 -18.89 -31.51
C ALA A 169 -26.92 -19.79 -30.35
N THR A 170 -28.06 -20.42 -30.56
CA THR A 170 -28.48 -21.66 -29.91
C THR A 170 -27.52 -22.78 -30.29
N SER A 171 -26.97 -23.50 -29.31
CA SER A 171 -26.65 -24.92 -29.49
C SER A 171 -26.66 -25.66 -28.14
N LYS A 172 -27.86 -26.15 -27.84
CA LYS A 172 -28.18 -27.49 -27.35
C LYS A 172 -26.98 -28.48 -27.22
N SER A 173 -26.86 -29.01 -26.00
CA SER A 173 -26.84 -30.43 -25.64
C SER A 173 -25.80 -31.37 -26.27
N ALA A 174 -25.15 -32.10 -25.35
CA ALA A 174 -25.01 -33.56 -25.30
C ALA A 174 -23.59 -34.10 -25.44
N ASP A 175 -23.25 -34.87 -24.41
CA ASP A 175 -22.76 -36.25 -24.51
C ASP A 175 -21.26 -36.53 -24.43
N SER A 176 -21.01 -37.61 -23.69
CA SER A 176 -19.93 -38.59 -23.87
C SER A 176 -18.52 -38.23 -23.42
N ALA A 177 -18.22 -38.72 -22.22
CA ALA A 177 -17.24 -39.80 -22.00
C ALA A 177 -15.99 -39.84 -22.91
N ALA A 178 -14.80 -39.77 -22.30
CA ALA A 178 -13.76 -40.78 -22.46
C ALA A 178 -12.55 -40.48 -21.57
N SER A 179 -12.40 -41.31 -20.54
CA SER A 179 -11.18 -42.09 -20.27
C SER A 179 -9.95 -41.77 -21.14
N ALA A 180 -8.88 -41.30 -20.50
CA ALA A 180 -7.52 -41.53 -20.97
C ALA A 180 -6.53 -41.43 -19.80
N ALA A 181 -6.39 -42.54 -19.07
CA ALA A 181 -5.22 -42.76 -18.24
C ALA A 181 -3.99 -42.93 -19.17
N PRO A 182 -2.86 -42.23 -18.93
CA PRO A 182 -1.62 -42.58 -19.60
C PRO A 182 -1.02 -43.88 -19.02
N PRO A 183 -0.47 -44.78 -19.86
CA PRO A 183 0.07 -46.07 -19.43
C PRO A 183 1.39 -45.91 -18.66
N PRO A 184 1.73 -46.85 -17.74
CA PRO A 184 3.05 -46.88 -17.13
C PRO A 184 4.13 -47.28 -18.14
N SER A 185 5.28 -46.60 -18.06
CA SER A 185 6.48 -46.91 -18.84
C SER A 185 7.03 -48.31 -18.51
N PRO A 186 7.62 -49.01 -19.48
CA PRO A 186 8.10 -50.39 -19.32
C PRO A 186 9.38 -50.51 -18.49
N GLN A 187 9.42 -51.48 -17.59
CA GLN A 187 10.66 -52.13 -17.15
C GLN A 187 11.21 -52.96 -18.31
N THR A 188 12.38 -52.62 -18.84
CA THR A 188 13.32 -53.58 -19.43
C THR A 188 14.74 -53.01 -19.32
N GLY A 189 15.69 -53.83 -18.85
CA GLY A 189 17.10 -53.43 -18.81
C GLY A 189 17.97 -54.19 -17.82
N ALA A 190 17.89 -55.52 -17.83
CA ALA A 190 19.00 -56.35 -17.37
C ALA A 190 20.14 -56.27 -18.40
N ALA A 191 21.34 -55.88 -17.95
CA ALA A 191 22.65 -56.23 -18.50
C ALA A 191 23.67 -55.71 -17.47
N ASP A 192 24.30 -56.56 -16.69
CA ASP A 192 25.52 -57.30 -17.06
C ASP A 192 26.72 -56.36 -17.23
N GLY A 193 27.74 -56.50 -16.39
CA GLY A 193 28.88 -55.58 -16.40
C GLY A 193 29.82 -55.71 -15.20
N SER A 194 30.41 -56.90 -15.07
CA SER A 194 31.73 -57.11 -14.46
C SER A 194 32.73 -55.99 -14.80
N ALA A 195 33.47 -55.48 -13.81
CA ALA A 195 34.94 -55.34 -13.83
C ALA A 195 35.46 -54.36 -12.76
N GLY A 196 36.46 -54.80 -12.00
CA GLY A 196 37.52 -53.94 -11.43
C GLY A 196 37.37 -53.55 -9.98
#